data_AF-A0A9W6DSI6-F1
#
_entry.id   AF-A0A9W6DSI6-F1
#
_cell.length_a   1.000
_cell.length_b   1.000
_cell.length_c   1.000
_cell.angle_alpha   90.00
_cell.angle_beta   90.00
_cell.angle_gamma   90.00
#
_symmetry.space_group_name_H-M   'P 1'
#
loop_
_entity.id
_entity.type
_entity.pdbx_description
1 polymer ?
#
loop_
_entity_poly.entity_id
_entity_poly.type
_entity_poly.pdbx_seq_one_letter_code
_entity_poly.pdbx_strand_id
1 'polypeptide(L)'
;MRFPILTLALLSTLLILPSITLANPTPSTEHLHTRGQGTITFIASLLNNGLKIIRLDKSVRYFTPERLDDVKTRSSEALQSLDEAIATGKSTGHFDPLSSHVIAAICVPLKPFYSSMINAIRDKREELTAAKYKDEMLKTLVALRTKSRELGELAKRILTEPDGSFCLLLEDYVDKRYSKVIDEYKGINSGDTDDVEEEVWVAED
;
A
#
# COMPACT_ATOMS: atom_id res chain seq x y z
N MET A 1 -9.87 11.64 -24.81
CA MET A 1 -9.43 12.09 -23.47
C MET A 1 -10.17 11.25 -22.43
N ARG A 2 -9.56 10.17 -21.93
CA ARG A 2 -10.18 9.27 -20.94
C ARG A 2 -9.83 9.80 -19.55
N PHE A 3 -10.79 10.45 -18.89
CA PHE A 3 -10.69 10.82 -17.47
C PHE A 3 -10.68 9.53 -16.63
N PRO A 4 -9.84 9.42 -15.58
CA PRO A 4 -9.59 8.15 -14.93
C PRO A 4 -10.73 7.82 -13.96
N ILE A 5 -11.45 6.75 -14.25
CA ILE A 5 -12.50 6.14 -13.41
C ILE A 5 -11.97 5.80 -11.99
N LEU A 6 -10.65 5.71 -11.82
CA LEU A 6 -9.95 5.48 -10.55
C LEU A 6 -10.14 6.60 -9.51
N THR A 7 -10.34 7.87 -9.90
CA THR A 7 -10.61 8.93 -8.91
C THR A 7 -12.06 8.92 -8.44
N LEU A 8 -12.98 8.39 -9.26
CA LEU A 8 -14.39 8.28 -8.90
C LEU A 8 -14.63 7.16 -7.86
N ALA A 9 -13.91 6.05 -7.97
CA ALA A 9 -13.99 4.94 -7.01
C ALA A 9 -13.60 5.36 -5.58
N LEU A 10 -12.60 6.25 -5.46
CA LEU A 10 -12.12 6.78 -4.17
C LEU A 10 -13.10 7.75 -3.51
N LEU A 11 -13.90 8.48 -4.30
CA LEU A 11 -14.94 9.38 -3.79
C LEU A 11 -16.23 8.64 -3.44
N SER A 12 -16.51 7.55 -4.15
CA SER A 12 -17.73 6.74 -3.99
C SER A 12 -17.80 6.08 -2.61
N THR A 13 -16.66 5.62 -2.06
CA THR A 13 -16.60 5.00 -0.73
C THR A 13 -16.76 6.01 0.41
N LEU A 14 -16.42 7.28 0.20
CA LEU A 14 -16.61 8.37 1.17
C LEU A 14 -18.08 8.83 1.27
N LEU A 15 -18.90 8.59 0.25
CA LEU A 15 -20.28 9.08 0.16
C LEU A 15 -21.34 8.07 0.62
N ILE A 16 -20.97 6.82 0.93
CA ILE A 16 -21.90 5.76 1.37
C ILE A 16 -21.81 5.56 2.90
N LEU A 17 -21.60 6.64 3.67
CA LEU A 17 -21.88 6.60 5.11
C LEU A 17 -23.40 6.69 5.29
N PRO A 18 -24.09 5.65 5.80
CA PRO A 18 -25.51 5.76 6.04
C PRO A 18 -25.75 6.69 7.23
N SER A 19 -26.32 7.85 6.96
CA SER A 19 -26.93 8.72 7.96
C SER A 19 -28.15 8.02 8.56
N ILE A 20 -27.97 7.22 9.61
CA ILE A 20 -29.08 6.63 10.35
C ILE A 20 -29.43 7.55 11.51
N THR A 21 -30.43 8.42 11.29
CA THR A 21 -31.15 9.09 12.37
C THR A 21 -32.14 8.09 12.97
N LEU A 22 -31.85 7.56 14.16
CA LEU A 22 -32.84 6.84 14.96
C LEU A 22 -32.82 7.39 16.38
N ALA A 23 -33.88 8.11 16.75
CA ALA A 23 -34.08 8.65 18.08
C ALA A 23 -34.38 7.53 19.07
N ASN A 24 -33.49 7.29 20.04
CA ASN A 24 -33.80 6.75 21.38
C ASN A 24 -32.59 6.89 22.33
N PRO A 25 -32.77 6.73 23.66
CA PRO A 25 -32.16 7.57 24.69
C PRO A 25 -30.65 7.39 24.79
N THR A 26 -29.97 8.51 25.03
CA THR A 26 -28.52 8.70 25.04
C THR A 26 -27.78 7.62 25.86
N PRO A 27 -27.12 6.65 25.21
CA PRO A 27 -26.00 5.95 25.83
C PRO A 27 -24.78 6.88 25.77
N SER A 28 -23.90 6.81 26.77
CA SER A 28 -22.68 7.64 26.81
C SER A 28 -21.92 7.60 25.47
N THR A 29 -21.81 8.76 24.81
CA THR A 29 -21.25 8.91 23.46
C THR A 29 -19.73 9.03 23.44
N GLU A 30 -19.07 9.11 24.60
CA GLU A 30 -17.61 9.26 24.69
C GLU A 30 -16.85 8.06 24.09
N HIS A 31 -17.38 6.86 24.24
CA HIS A 31 -16.76 5.64 23.70
C HIS A 31 -16.98 5.45 22.19
N LEU A 32 -18.06 6.00 21.63
CA LEU A 32 -18.33 5.95 20.19
C LEU A 32 -17.47 6.97 19.42
N HIS A 33 -17.25 8.15 20.00
CA HIS A 33 -16.44 9.21 19.38
C HIS A 33 -14.95 8.84 19.28
N THR A 34 -14.39 8.23 20.34
CA THR A 34 -12.99 7.79 20.38
C THR A 34 -12.71 6.63 19.42
N ARG A 35 -13.67 5.72 19.25
CA ARG A 35 -13.55 4.57 18.35
C ARG A 35 -13.59 4.97 16.86
N GLY A 36 -14.50 5.87 16.48
CA GLY A 36 -14.55 6.40 15.11
C GLY A 36 -13.27 7.17 14.72
N GLN A 37 -12.68 7.89 15.67
CA GLN A 37 -11.43 8.62 15.46
C GLN A 37 -10.24 7.70 15.15
N GLY A 38 -10.16 6.53 15.80
CA GLY A 38 -9.13 5.54 15.52
C GLY A 38 -9.20 5.00 14.08
N THR A 39 -10.42 4.64 13.64
CA THR A 39 -10.66 4.19 12.26
C THR A 39 -10.26 5.25 11.24
N ILE A 40 -10.71 6.50 11.43
CA ILE A 40 -10.36 7.61 10.52
C ILE A 40 -8.85 7.83 10.47
N THR A 41 -8.18 7.77 11.63
CA THR A 41 -6.73 8.01 11.72
C THR A 41 -5.95 6.90 11.01
N PHE A 42 -6.34 5.63 11.17
CA PHE A 42 -5.68 4.53 10.49
C PHE A 42 -5.96 4.53 8.98
N ILE A 43 -7.17 4.86 8.56
CA ILE A 43 -7.49 5.07 7.14
C ILE A 43 -6.61 6.18 6.55
N ALA A 44 -6.48 7.32 7.24
CA ALA A 44 -5.67 8.43 6.79
C ALA A 44 -4.19 8.05 6.64
N SER A 45 -3.65 7.24 7.55
CA SER A 45 -2.26 6.78 7.45
C SER A 45 -2.04 5.81 6.28
N LEU A 46 -2.98 4.90 6.02
CA LEU A 46 -2.95 4.02 4.84
C LEU A 46 -3.01 4.80 3.53
N LEU A 47 -3.89 5.81 3.44
CA LEU A 47 -3.99 6.68 2.27
C LEU A 47 -2.75 7.54 2.06
N ASN A 48 -2.19 8.10 3.15
CA ASN A 48 -0.93 8.84 3.10
C ASN A 48 0.20 7.95 2.59
N ASN A 49 0.29 6.71 3.07
CA ASN A 49 1.25 5.74 2.58
C ASN A 49 1.08 5.46 1.08
N GLY A 50 -0.15 5.16 0.62
CA GLY A 50 -0.43 4.98 -0.80
C GLY A 50 0.03 6.18 -1.65
N LEU A 51 -0.20 7.40 -1.17
CA LEU A 51 0.26 8.62 -1.84
C LEU A 51 1.80 8.71 -1.89
N LYS A 52 2.51 8.35 -0.82
CA LYS A 52 3.99 8.33 -0.81
C LYS A 52 4.54 7.30 -1.78
N ILE A 53 3.91 6.14 -1.87
CA ILE A 53 4.27 5.08 -2.82
C ILE A 53 4.07 5.56 -4.27
N ILE A 54 2.97 6.24 -4.58
CA ILE A 54 2.73 6.84 -5.90
C ILE A 54 3.77 7.93 -6.23
N ARG A 55 4.19 8.73 -5.24
CA ARG A 55 5.23 9.75 -5.45
C ARG A 55 6.59 9.13 -5.73
N LEU A 56 6.94 8.05 -5.03
CA LEU A 56 8.15 7.28 -5.31
C LEU A 56 8.09 6.65 -6.70
N ASP A 57 6.99 5.99 -7.05
CA ASP A 57 6.74 5.44 -8.38
C ASP A 57 7.00 6.48 -9.47
N LYS A 58 6.36 7.65 -9.35
CA LYS A 58 6.54 8.75 -10.31
C LYS A 58 8.00 9.23 -10.37
N SER A 59 8.66 9.40 -9.23
CA SER A 59 10.04 9.87 -9.18
C SER A 59 10.99 8.89 -9.90
N VAL A 60 10.78 7.59 -9.68
CA VAL A 60 11.55 6.53 -10.33
C VAL A 60 11.26 6.45 -11.82
N ARG A 61 9.99 6.42 -12.25
CA ARG A 61 9.63 6.33 -13.68
C ARG A 61 10.30 7.42 -14.53
N TYR A 62 10.39 8.63 -13.99
CA TYR A 62 10.99 9.79 -14.65
C TYR A 62 12.40 10.09 -14.12
N PHE A 63 13.11 9.05 -13.67
CA PHE A 63 14.46 9.19 -13.14
C PHE A 63 15.43 9.70 -14.21
N THR A 64 16.24 10.69 -13.81
CA THR A 64 17.47 11.10 -14.47
C THR A 64 18.55 11.24 -13.38
N PRO A 65 19.86 11.15 -13.71
CA PRO A 65 20.92 11.24 -12.70
C PRO A 65 20.85 12.49 -11.82
N GLU A 66 20.40 13.63 -12.36
CA GLU A 66 20.27 14.91 -11.65
C GLU A 66 19.13 14.88 -10.61
N ARG A 67 18.22 13.91 -10.73
CA ARG A 67 17.06 13.73 -9.84
C ARG A 67 17.24 12.61 -8.83
N LEU A 68 18.47 12.11 -8.66
CA LEU A 68 18.78 11.06 -7.70
C LEU A 68 18.36 11.42 -6.28
N ASP A 69 18.56 12.67 -5.86
CA ASP A 69 18.16 13.12 -4.53
C ASP A 69 16.64 13.11 -4.32
N ASP A 70 15.84 13.39 -5.37
CA ASP A 70 14.38 13.26 -5.30
C ASP A 70 13.99 11.78 -5.07
N VAL A 71 14.60 10.83 -5.79
CA VAL A 71 14.34 9.39 -5.58
C VAL A 71 14.71 8.97 -4.15
N LYS A 72 15.84 9.44 -3.63
CA LYS A 72 16.27 9.18 -2.23
C LYS A 72 15.26 9.73 -1.23
N THR A 73 14.85 10.98 -1.39
CA THR A 73 13.85 11.60 -0.50
C THR A 73 12.52 10.86 -0.57
N ARG A 74 12.02 10.53 -1.76
CA ARG A 74 10.75 9.79 -1.91
C ARG A 74 10.82 8.37 -1.35
N SER A 75 11.96 7.71 -1.44
CA SER A 75 12.20 6.40 -0.84
C SER A 75 12.07 6.47 0.68
N SER A 76 12.73 7.44 1.31
CA SER A 76 12.65 7.67 2.75
C SER A 76 11.24 8.06 3.21
N GLU A 77 10.56 8.95 2.48
CA GLU A 77 9.16 9.32 2.78
C GLU A 77 8.21 8.12 2.70
N ALA A 78 8.39 7.24 1.71
CA ALA A 78 7.59 6.03 1.58
C ALA A 78 7.81 5.07 2.76
N LEU A 79 9.07 4.83 3.15
CA LEU A 79 9.40 4.01 4.31
C LEU A 79 8.84 4.58 5.61
N GLN A 80 9.01 5.88 5.83
CA GLN A 80 8.49 6.55 7.01
C GLN A 80 6.96 6.45 7.09
N SER A 81 6.26 6.62 5.97
CA SER A 81 4.79 6.51 5.96
C SER A 81 4.28 5.10 6.32
N LEU A 82 5.06 4.06 6.02
CA LEU A 82 4.76 2.70 6.48
C LEU A 82 4.92 2.59 8.00
N ASP A 83 6.00 3.14 8.54
CA ASP A 83 6.23 3.17 10.00
C ASP A 83 5.11 3.90 10.73
N GLU A 84 4.66 5.03 10.19
CA GLU A 84 3.52 5.79 10.71
C GLU A 84 2.21 4.97 10.67
N ALA A 85 1.93 4.29 9.56
CA ALA A 85 0.75 3.43 9.44
C ALA A 85 0.78 2.27 10.44
N ILE A 86 1.93 1.58 10.56
CA ILE A 86 2.14 0.49 11.51
C ILE A 86 1.96 0.99 12.96
N ALA A 87 2.57 2.12 13.31
CA ALA A 87 2.45 2.71 14.64
C ALA A 87 0.99 3.06 14.96
N THR A 88 0.27 3.64 14.00
CA THR A 88 -1.15 4.01 14.13
C THR A 88 -2.03 2.78 14.31
N GLY A 89 -1.81 1.71 13.54
CA GLY A 89 -2.55 0.45 13.69
C GLY A 89 -2.31 -0.19 15.06
N LYS A 90 -1.05 -0.20 15.52
CA LYS A 90 -0.69 -0.70 16.86
C LYS A 90 -1.36 0.11 17.98
N SER A 91 -1.45 1.44 17.86
CA SER A 91 -2.07 2.28 18.89
C SER A 91 -3.60 2.20 18.91
N THR A 92 -4.23 1.87 17.78
CA THR A 92 -5.70 1.83 17.66
C THR A 92 -6.29 0.54 18.21
N GLY A 93 -5.60 -0.59 18.06
CA GLY A 93 -6.09 -1.90 18.51
C GLY A 93 -7.12 -2.50 17.55
N HIS A 94 -8.04 -3.32 18.06
CA HIS A 94 -8.97 -4.09 17.23
C HIS A 94 -10.15 -3.23 16.71
N PHE A 95 -10.49 -3.41 15.44
CA PHE A 95 -11.60 -2.74 14.78
C PHE A 95 -12.91 -3.54 14.88
N ASP A 96 -14.04 -2.83 14.96
CA ASP A 96 -15.36 -3.45 14.78
C ASP A 96 -15.57 -3.91 13.32
N PRO A 97 -16.54 -4.78 13.05
CA PRO A 97 -16.77 -5.31 11.70
C PRO A 97 -16.98 -4.24 10.61
N LEU A 98 -17.67 -3.14 10.93
CA LEU A 98 -17.91 -2.08 9.94
C LEU A 98 -16.61 -1.34 9.60
N SER A 99 -15.87 -0.90 10.62
CA SER A 99 -14.56 -0.26 10.45
C SER A 99 -13.58 -1.19 9.73
N SER A 100 -13.58 -2.47 10.10
CA SER A 100 -12.76 -3.52 9.52
C SER A 100 -12.96 -3.64 8.00
N HIS A 101 -14.23 -3.69 7.57
CA HIS A 101 -14.58 -3.84 6.16
C HIS A 101 -14.18 -2.60 5.34
N VAL A 102 -14.39 -1.40 5.89
CA VAL A 102 -13.99 -0.15 5.23
C VAL A 102 -12.47 -0.09 5.06
N ILE A 103 -11.70 -0.46 6.08
CA ILE A 103 -10.23 -0.52 6.01
C ILE A 103 -9.78 -1.53 4.95
N ALA A 104 -10.36 -2.73 4.93
CA ALA A 104 -10.03 -3.75 3.94
C ALA A 104 -10.32 -3.30 2.49
N ALA A 105 -11.43 -2.59 2.28
CA ALA A 105 -11.73 -2.00 0.97
C ALA A 105 -10.66 -0.98 0.51
N ILE A 106 -10.05 -0.24 1.44
CA ILE A 106 -8.97 0.72 1.14
C ILE A 106 -7.65 0.00 0.82
N CYS A 107 -7.42 -1.21 1.34
CA CYS A 107 -6.23 -1.98 1.00
C CYS A 107 -6.23 -2.47 -0.46
N VAL A 108 -7.39 -2.64 -1.09
CA VAL A 108 -7.52 -3.07 -2.50
C VAL A 108 -6.72 -2.18 -3.47
N PRO A 109 -6.89 -0.84 -3.50
CA PRO A 109 -6.11 0.03 -4.37
C PRO A 109 -4.63 0.18 -3.97
N LEU A 110 -4.22 -0.20 -2.74
CA LEU A 110 -2.81 -0.17 -2.38
C LEU A 110 -2.00 -1.23 -3.16
N LYS A 111 -2.56 -2.41 -3.38
CA LYS A 111 -1.92 -3.49 -4.17
C LYS A 111 -1.40 -3.00 -5.53
N PRO A 112 -2.20 -2.38 -6.42
CA PRO A 112 -1.71 -1.89 -7.71
C PRO A 112 -0.72 -0.73 -7.55
N PHE A 113 -0.82 0.14 -6.54
CA PHE A 113 0.17 1.21 -6.32
C PHE A 113 1.55 0.66 -6.00
N TYR A 114 1.62 -0.30 -5.07
CA TYR A 114 2.87 -0.98 -4.74
C TYR A 114 3.44 -1.75 -5.94
N SER A 115 2.59 -2.51 -6.64
CA SER A 115 3.02 -3.28 -7.82
C SER A 115 3.58 -2.39 -8.92
N SER A 116 2.92 -1.25 -9.16
CA SER A 116 3.34 -0.22 -10.11
C SER A 116 4.72 0.34 -9.74
N MET A 117 4.89 0.73 -8.48
CA MET A 117 6.15 1.27 -7.93
C MET A 117 7.31 0.26 -8.05
N ILE A 118 7.08 -1.00 -7.68
CA ILE A 118 8.09 -2.07 -7.76
C ILE A 118 8.53 -2.29 -9.21
N ASN A 119 7.57 -2.31 -10.15
CA ASN A 119 7.88 -2.44 -11.57
C ASN A 119 8.67 -1.24 -12.09
N ALA A 120 8.34 -0.01 -11.68
CA ALA A 120 9.11 1.15 -12.08
C ALA A 120 10.59 1.07 -11.61
N ILE A 121 10.82 0.61 -10.38
CA ILE A 121 12.18 0.40 -9.85
C ILE A 121 12.92 -0.66 -10.68
N ARG A 122 12.24 -1.78 -10.98
CA ARG A 122 12.77 -2.84 -11.84
C ARG A 122 13.18 -2.30 -13.21
N ASP A 123 12.27 -1.60 -13.88
CA ASP A 123 12.45 -1.08 -15.23
C ASP A 123 13.59 -0.06 -15.30
N LYS A 124 13.85 0.67 -14.20
CA LYS A 124 14.94 1.66 -14.07
C LYS A 124 16.21 1.14 -13.43
N ARG A 125 16.34 -0.18 -13.27
CA ARG A 125 17.49 -0.80 -12.59
C ARG A 125 18.83 -0.43 -13.23
N GLU A 126 18.89 -0.37 -14.55
CA GLU A 126 20.14 -0.09 -15.27
C GLU A 126 20.58 1.36 -15.05
N GLU A 127 19.68 2.33 -15.18
CA GLU A 127 20.00 3.74 -14.95
C GLU A 127 20.33 4.03 -13.48
N LEU A 128 19.59 3.41 -12.54
CA LEU A 128 19.90 3.50 -11.11
C LEU A 128 21.26 2.88 -10.77
N THR A 129 21.67 1.83 -11.50
CA THR A 129 22.99 1.22 -11.37
C THR A 129 24.08 2.11 -11.94
N ALA A 130 23.87 2.69 -13.13
CA ALA A 130 24.78 3.66 -13.74
C ALA A 130 24.99 4.89 -12.85
N ALA A 131 23.94 5.32 -12.13
CA ALA A 131 23.99 6.40 -11.13
C ALA A 131 24.60 5.98 -9.78
N LYS A 132 25.17 4.77 -9.66
CA LYS A 132 25.78 4.23 -8.43
C LYS A 132 24.80 4.16 -7.24
N TYR A 133 23.50 4.01 -7.51
CA TYR A 133 22.45 3.94 -6.49
C TYR A 133 21.87 2.52 -6.29
N LYS A 134 22.39 1.53 -7.03
CA LYS A 134 21.92 0.12 -6.98
C LYS A 134 21.80 -0.42 -5.55
N ASP A 135 22.85 -0.28 -4.74
CA ASP A 135 22.91 -0.89 -3.41
C ASP A 135 21.96 -0.20 -2.42
N GLU A 136 21.84 1.13 -2.50
CA GLU A 136 20.89 1.88 -1.68
C GLU A 136 19.45 1.56 -2.08
N MET A 137 19.15 1.45 -3.39
CA MET A 137 17.83 1.04 -3.84
C MET A 137 17.49 -0.39 -3.42
N LEU A 138 18.45 -1.32 -3.46
CA LEU A 138 18.25 -2.68 -2.97
C LEU A 138 17.89 -2.69 -1.46
N LYS A 139 18.58 -1.87 -0.66
CA LYS A 139 18.23 -1.69 0.77
C LYS A 139 16.81 -1.14 0.93
N THR A 140 16.43 -0.14 0.13
CA THR A 140 15.07 0.41 0.12
C THR A 140 14.03 -0.66 -0.21
N LEU A 141 14.23 -1.47 -1.26
CA LEU A 141 13.32 -2.55 -1.64
C LEU A 141 13.15 -3.57 -0.51
N VAL A 142 14.25 -4.00 0.12
CA VAL A 142 14.21 -4.93 1.26
C VAL A 142 13.46 -4.32 2.43
N ALA A 143 13.72 -3.06 2.77
CA ALA A 143 13.04 -2.38 3.87
C ALA A 143 11.53 -2.20 3.60
N LEU A 144 11.16 -1.81 2.37
CA LEU A 144 9.77 -1.66 1.96
C LEU A 144 9.03 -3.01 2.01
N ARG A 145 9.66 -4.09 1.52
CA ARG A 145 9.13 -5.46 1.62
C ARG A 145 8.84 -5.85 3.06
N THR A 146 9.84 -5.74 3.95
CA THR A 146 9.70 -6.12 5.36
C THR A 146 8.61 -5.33 6.07
N LYS A 147 8.55 -4.00 5.86
CA LYS A 147 7.54 -3.15 6.49
C LYS A 147 6.14 -3.35 5.90
N SER A 148 6.03 -3.58 4.60
CA SER A 148 4.76 -3.96 3.96
C SER A 148 4.21 -5.25 4.58
N ARG A 149 5.08 -6.26 4.76
CA ARG A 149 4.71 -7.52 5.43
C ARG A 149 4.27 -7.31 6.87
N GLU A 150 5.02 -6.51 7.63
CA GLU A 150 4.65 -6.17 9.01
C GLU A 150 3.26 -5.50 9.07
N LEU A 151 2.95 -4.59 8.14
CA LEU A 151 1.64 -3.96 8.05
C LEU A 151 0.54 -4.97 7.69
N GLY A 152 0.78 -5.90 6.77
CA GLY A 152 -0.17 -6.97 6.43
C GLY A 152 -0.48 -7.88 7.62
N GLU A 153 0.55 -8.34 8.33
CA GLU A 153 0.42 -9.15 9.55
C GLU A 153 -0.24 -8.37 10.70
N LEU A 154 0.00 -7.06 10.78
CA LEU A 154 -0.72 -6.19 11.70
C LEU A 154 -2.20 -6.11 11.34
N ALA A 155 -2.53 -5.85 10.07
CA ALA A 155 -3.90 -5.79 9.58
C ALA A 155 -4.66 -7.10 9.88
N LYS A 156 -4.04 -8.26 9.64
CA LYS A 156 -4.61 -9.57 9.99
C LYS A 156 -5.00 -9.69 11.47
N ARG A 157 -4.19 -9.11 12.37
CA ARG A 157 -4.43 -9.18 13.83
C ARG A 157 -5.49 -8.20 14.31
N ILE A 158 -5.58 -7.02 13.71
CA ILE A 158 -6.43 -5.94 14.23
C ILE A 158 -7.79 -5.83 13.53
N LEU A 159 -7.93 -6.41 12.34
CA LEU A 159 -9.19 -6.50 11.61
C LEU A 159 -9.92 -7.81 11.92
N THR A 160 -11.19 -7.91 11.53
CA THR A 160 -11.95 -9.15 11.69
C THR A 160 -11.46 -10.25 10.74
N GLU A 161 -11.67 -11.52 11.10
CA GLU A 161 -11.10 -12.70 10.44
C GLU A 161 -11.21 -12.76 8.89
N PRO A 162 -12.32 -12.34 8.23
CA PRO A 162 -12.34 -12.30 6.77
C PRO A 162 -11.54 -11.13 6.19
N ASP A 163 -11.68 -9.94 6.75
CA ASP A 163 -11.06 -8.70 6.25
C ASP A 163 -9.54 -8.70 6.48
N GLY A 164 -9.10 -9.12 7.67
CA GLY A 164 -7.69 -9.21 8.01
C GLY A 164 -6.93 -10.22 7.14
N SER A 165 -7.53 -11.38 6.92
CA SER A 165 -6.98 -12.41 6.02
C SER A 165 -6.94 -11.93 4.57
N PHE A 166 -7.96 -11.20 4.13
CA PHE A 166 -7.98 -10.59 2.80
C PHE A 166 -6.87 -9.55 2.62
N CYS A 167 -6.64 -8.68 3.61
CA CYS A 167 -5.53 -7.72 3.59
C CYS A 167 -4.16 -8.42 3.51
N LEU A 168 -3.95 -9.50 4.27
CA LEU A 168 -2.70 -10.27 4.20
C LEU A 168 -2.53 -10.94 2.84
N LEU A 169 -3.61 -11.49 2.27
CA LEU A 169 -3.58 -12.07 0.92
C LEU A 169 -3.14 -11.03 -0.13
N LEU A 170 -3.67 -9.80 -0.06
CA LEU A 170 -3.24 -8.71 -0.95
C LEU A 170 -1.74 -8.39 -0.79
N GLU A 171 -1.23 -8.47 0.43
CA GLU A 171 0.19 -8.28 0.74
C GLU A 171 1.05 -9.42 0.16
N ASP A 172 0.64 -10.69 0.28
CA ASP A 172 1.33 -11.84 -0.32
C ASP A 172 1.52 -11.66 -1.84
N TYR A 173 0.53 -11.08 -2.54
CA TYR A 173 0.66 -10.77 -3.96
C TYR A 173 1.72 -9.70 -4.26
N VAL A 174 1.91 -8.73 -3.36
CA VAL A 174 2.93 -7.69 -3.49
C VAL A 174 4.30 -8.24 -3.11
N ASP A 175 4.38 -9.08 -2.07
CA ASP A 175 5.62 -9.71 -1.60
C ASP A 175 6.32 -10.53 -2.69
N LYS A 176 5.54 -11.32 -3.46
CA LYS A 176 6.07 -12.06 -4.62
C LYS A 176 6.80 -11.15 -5.61
N ARG A 177 6.27 -9.94 -5.87
CA ARG A 177 6.90 -8.95 -6.76
C ARG A 177 8.17 -8.36 -6.15
N TYR A 178 8.14 -8.02 -4.86
CA TYR A 178 9.34 -7.56 -4.16
C TYR A 178 10.45 -8.61 -4.23
N SER A 179 10.14 -9.89 -3.95
CA SER A 179 11.13 -10.96 -3.97
C SER A 179 11.81 -11.07 -5.32
N LYS A 180 11.01 -11.11 -6.41
CA LYS A 180 11.53 -11.18 -7.77
C LYS A 180 12.46 -10.02 -8.10
N VAL A 181 12.06 -8.79 -7.84
CA VAL A 181 12.89 -7.60 -8.17
C VAL A 181 14.15 -7.53 -7.30
N ILE A 182 14.06 -7.93 -6.03
CA ILE A 182 15.24 -8.01 -5.14
C ILE A 182 16.26 -9.02 -5.68
N ASP A 183 15.83 -10.19 -6.14
CA ASP A 183 16.70 -11.21 -6.71
C ASP A 183 17.36 -10.71 -8.00
N GLU A 184 16.59 -10.05 -8.86
CA GLU A 184 17.09 -9.38 -10.06
C GLU A 184 18.15 -8.30 -9.76
N TYR A 185 18.02 -7.56 -8.65
CA TYR A 185 19.05 -6.61 -8.20
C TYR A 185 20.31 -7.33 -7.67
N LYS A 186 20.14 -8.47 -7.00
CA LYS A 186 21.27 -9.30 -6.52
C LYS A 186 22.00 -10.03 -7.65
N GLY A 187 21.43 -10.08 -8.85
CA GLY A 187 21.96 -10.88 -9.97
C GLY A 187 21.67 -12.37 -9.82
N ILE A 188 20.68 -12.73 -8.99
CA ILE A 188 20.17 -14.09 -8.88
C ILE A 188 19.13 -14.25 -9.98
N ASN A 189 19.43 -15.06 -11.00
CA ASN A 189 18.39 -15.54 -11.90
C ASN A 189 17.61 -16.61 -11.13
N SER A 190 16.50 -16.23 -10.50
CA SER A 190 15.51 -17.20 -10.04
C SER A 190 14.87 -17.84 -11.28
N GLY A 191 15.51 -18.91 -11.77
CA GLY A 191 14.99 -19.73 -12.86
C GLY A 191 13.69 -20.43 -12.45
N ASP A 192 12.78 -20.53 -13.41
CA ASP A 192 11.66 -21.48 -13.53
C ASP A 192 10.97 -21.94 -12.25
N THR A 193 9.84 -21.29 -11.98
CA THR A 193 8.58 -22.04 -11.96
C THR A 193 7.65 -21.34 -12.93
N ASP A 194 7.51 -21.95 -14.12
CA ASP A 194 6.31 -21.85 -14.93
C ASP A 194 5.13 -22.28 -14.04
N ASP A 195 4.45 -21.30 -13.46
CA ASP A 195 3.00 -21.33 -13.39
C ASP A 195 2.53 -20.15 -14.25
N VAL A 196 2.20 -20.51 -15.49
CA VAL A 196 1.40 -19.71 -16.39
C VAL A 196 0.09 -19.36 -15.67
N GLU A 197 0.00 -18.14 -15.14
CA GLU A 197 -1.24 -17.39 -15.16
C GLU A 197 -1.01 -16.14 -16.02
N GLU A 198 -0.81 -16.40 -17.32
CA GLU A 198 -1.15 -15.44 -18.35
C GLU A 198 -2.64 -15.61 -18.68
N GLU A 199 -3.51 -15.01 -17.87
CA GLU A 199 -4.94 -14.78 -18.18
C GLU A 199 -5.43 -13.70 -17.17
N VAL A 200 -5.86 -12.49 -17.52
CA VAL A 200 -6.32 -11.92 -18.79
C VAL A 200 -5.97 -10.42 -18.74
N TRP A 201 -5.25 -9.96 -19.77
CA TRP A 201 -5.35 -8.58 -20.20
C TRP A 201 -6.72 -8.39 -20.86
N VAL A 202 -7.62 -7.65 -20.22
CA VAL A 202 -8.63 -6.89 -20.98
C VAL A 202 -8.35 -5.41 -20.74
N ALA A 203 -7.60 -4.86 -21.69
CA ALA A 203 -7.96 -3.56 -22.23
C ALA A 203 -9.07 -3.79 -23.27
N GLU A 204 -10.14 -2.99 -23.19
CA GLU A 204 -11.19 -2.65 -24.18
C GLU A 204 -12.43 -2.26 -23.34
N ASP A 205 -13.03 -1.06 -23.37
CA ASP A 205 -12.92 0.16 -24.18
C ASP A 205 -13.36 1.40 -23.36
#